data_AF-A0A1D7W680-F1
#
_entry.id   AF-A0A1D7W680-F1
#
_cell.length_a   1.000
_cell.length_b   1.000
_cell.length_c   1.000
_cell.angle_alpha   90.00
_cell.angle_beta   90.00
_cell.angle_gamma   90.00
#
_symmetry.space_group_name_H-M   'P 1'
#
loop_
_entity.id
_entity.type
_entity.pdbx_description
1 polymer ?
#
loop_
_entity_poly.entity_id
_entity_poly.type
_entity_poly.pdbx_seq_one_letter_code
_entity_poly.pdbx_strand_id
1 'polypeptide(L)'
;MTIIGERGMNELHIDLNRVGRMHVHTPMASRFDRTRWGIEHPVEWSTERDQTDRRLIPRFLEDAVGLAAPTQTPVSTPKSLAFRVIYQLLLFALNEEAEWDARNAQLDSSGMMSDNELPYFDNIESAQDALHRGTTVSGQAISRYDFWGMLRDGRCLGLIQTDGTLHLPGHDPVPLMSVYNANKRDILPTAMEIRDLLTA
;
A
#
# COMPACT_ATOMS: atom_id res chain seq x y z
N MET A 1 9.74 0.98 3.83
CA MET A 1 8.41 1.39 3.32
C MET A 1 7.59 2.00 4.44
N THR A 2 7.41 3.33 4.46
CA THR A 2 6.54 3.99 5.45
C THR A 2 5.07 3.68 5.18
N ILE A 3 4.42 3.00 6.12
CA ILE A 3 3.01 2.62 6.03
C ILE A 3 2.11 3.78 6.50
N ILE A 4 2.54 4.51 7.54
CA ILE A 4 1.85 5.68 8.11
C ILE A 4 2.91 6.71 8.52
N GLY A 5 2.77 7.97 8.07
CA GLY A 5 3.67 9.12 8.36
C GLY A 5 4.40 9.71 7.12
N GLU A 6 4.95 10.93 7.22
CA GLU A 6 5.95 11.45 6.27
C GLU A 6 7.38 11.18 6.78
N ARG A 7 8.37 11.24 5.88
CA ARG A 7 9.78 11.00 6.21
C ARG A 7 10.41 12.28 6.80
N GLY A 8 10.32 12.45 8.12
CA GLY A 8 10.91 13.58 8.86
C GLY A 8 11.20 13.23 10.33
N MET A 9 12.13 13.95 10.98
CA MET A 9 12.68 13.59 12.31
C MET A 9 11.67 13.55 13.48
N ASN A 10 10.38 13.84 13.28
CA ASN A 10 9.37 13.89 14.34
C ASN A 10 8.05 13.19 13.97
N GLU A 11 8.00 12.39 12.91
CA GLU A 11 6.75 11.78 12.45
C GLU A 11 6.63 10.30 12.77
N LEU A 12 5.42 9.94 13.22
CA LEU A 12 4.88 8.60 13.37
C LEU A 12 5.40 7.71 12.25
N HIS A 13 6.16 6.64 12.54
CA HIS A 13 6.75 5.84 11.48
C HIS A 13 6.59 4.34 11.77
N ILE A 14 5.58 3.73 11.14
CA ILE A 14 5.47 2.27 10.99
C ILE A 14 6.08 1.90 9.64
N ASP A 15 7.05 1.00 9.64
CA ASP A 15 7.72 0.52 8.42
C ASP A 15 7.65 -1.01 8.33
N LEU A 16 7.46 -1.56 7.14
CA LEU A 16 7.66 -2.99 6.88
C LEU A 16 8.97 -3.19 6.11
N ASN A 17 9.87 -3.99 6.68
CA ASN A 17 11.13 -4.36 6.03
C ASN A 17 11.00 -5.65 5.19
N ARG A 18 12.05 -5.95 4.40
CA ARG A 18 12.08 -7.09 3.46
C ARG A 18 11.98 -8.49 4.08
N VAL A 19 12.33 -8.66 5.36
CA VAL A 19 12.21 -9.96 6.05
C VAL A 19 10.82 -10.15 6.66
N GLY A 20 9.88 -9.25 6.34
CA GLY A 20 8.54 -9.30 6.85
C GLY A 20 8.41 -8.77 8.28
N ARG A 21 9.32 -7.92 8.74
CA ARG A 21 9.21 -7.28 10.05
C ARG A 21 8.58 -5.91 9.95
N MET A 22 7.55 -5.68 10.73
CA MET A 22 6.94 -4.38 10.98
C MET A 22 7.63 -3.71 12.16
N HIS A 23 8.25 -2.57 11.89
CA HIS A 23 8.98 -1.73 12.81
C HIS A 23 8.17 -0.49 13.15
N VAL A 24 8.42 0.03 14.35
CA VAL A 24 7.92 1.30 14.84
C VAL A 24 9.18 2.10 15.14
N HIS A 25 9.47 3.10 14.32
CA HIS A 25 10.72 3.88 14.39
C HIS A 25 10.59 5.12 15.27
N THR A 26 9.39 5.42 15.75
CA THR A 26 9.16 6.45 16.78
C THR A 26 9.20 5.84 18.17
N PRO A 27 9.49 6.64 19.21
CA PRO A 27 9.23 6.22 20.58
C PRO A 27 7.78 5.73 20.70
N MET A 28 7.59 4.62 21.41
CA MET A 28 6.25 4.10 21.72
C MET A 28 5.45 5.19 22.43
N ALA A 29 4.15 5.29 22.14
CA ALA A 29 3.28 6.26 22.78
C ALA A 29 3.32 6.10 24.31
N SER A 30 3.26 7.21 25.05
CA SER A 30 3.35 7.20 26.52
C SER A 30 2.26 6.36 27.20
N ARG A 31 1.13 6.16 26.52
CA ARG A 31 -0.01 5.34 26.99
C ARG A 31 0.07 3.86 26.58
N PHE A 32 1.09 3.47 25.83
CA PHE A 32 1.21 2.12 25.30
C PHE A 32 1.57 1.12 26.39
N ASP A 33 0.69 0.15 26.62
CA ASP A 33 0.91 -0.94 27.58
C ASP A 33 1.34 -2.22 26.84
N ARG A 34 2.65 -2.50 26.87
CA ARG A 34 3.24 -3.71 26.25
C ARG A 34 2.64 -5.01 26.79
N THR A 35 2.18 -5.04 28.05
CA THR A 35 1.75 -6.28 28.71
C THR A 35 0.36 -6.74 28.26
N ARG A 36 -0.43 -5.84 27.66
CA ARG A 36 -1.81 -6.10 27.22
C ARG A 36 -1.91 -6.97 25.96
N TRP A 37 -0.86 -7.01 25.14
CA TRP A 37 -0.96 -7.49 23.76
C TRP A 37 -0.49 -8.91 23.52
N GLY A 38 0.45 -9.41 24.33
CA GLY A 38 1.11 -10.70 24.07
C GLY A 38 1.87 -10.73 22.74
N ILE A 39 2.23 -9.56 22.19
CA ILE A 39 2.94 -9.36 20.93
C ILE A 39 4.23 -8.61 21.23
N GLU A 40 5.36 -9.14 20.74
CA GLU A 40 6.68 -8.50 20.88
C GLU A 40 7.00 -7.63 19.66
N HIS A 41 7.83 -6.60 19.88
CA HIS A 41 8.32 -5.70 18.84
C HIS A 41 9.80 -5.97 18.55
N PRO A 42 10.25 -5.98 17.27
CA PRO A 42 9.47 -5.75 16.04
C PRO A 42 8.53 -6.92 15.72
N VAL A 43 7.36 -6.61 15.13
CA VAL A 43 6.37 -7.66 14.79
C VAL A 43 6.82 -8.35 13.51
N GLU A 44 6.87 -9.68 13.49
CA GLU A 44 7.12 -10.42 12.25
C GLU A 44 5.79 -10.80 11.58
N TRP A 45 5.78 -10.93 10.24
CA TRP A 45 4.63 -11.49 9.52
C TRP A 45 4.28 -12.90 10.01
N SER A 46 5.28 -13.68 10.42
CA SER A 46 5.08 -14.98 11.06
C SER A 46 4.26 -14.87 12.35
N THR A 47 4.41 -13.80 13.13
CA THR A 47 3.66 -13.55 14.36
C THR A 47 2.15 -13.54 14.13
N GLU A 48 1.70 -13.17 12.92
CA GLU A 48 0.28 -13.21 12.52
C GLU A 48 -0.32 -14.61 12.61
N ARG A 49 0.48 -15.64 12.26
CA ARG A 49 0.04 -17.03 12.28
C ARG A 49 -0.12 -17.56 13.70
N ASP A 50 0.60 -16.98 14.65
CA ASP A 50 0.57 -17.35 16.06
C ASP A 50 -0.61 -16.69 16.81
N GLN A 51 -1.25 -15.67 16.21
CA GLN A 51 -2.40 -15.00 16.81
C GLN A 51 -3.71 -15.73 16.50
N THR A 52 -4.48 -16.05 17.55
CA THR A 52 -5.87 -16.50 17.39
C THR A 52 -6.75 -15.39 16.79
N ASP A 53 -6.46 -14.13 17.12
CA ASP A 53 -7.10 -12.95 16.53
C ASP A 53 -6.07 -12.10 15.79
N ARG A 54 -5.99 -12.28 14.47
CA ARG A 54 -5.07 -11.57 13.57
C ARG A 54 -5.28 -10.05 13.55
N ARG A 55 -6.46 -9.57 13.98
CA ARG A 55 -6.76 -8.13 14.10
C ARG A 55 -6.01 -7.48 15.26
N LEU A 56 -5.38 -8.26 16.13
CA LEU A 56 -4.55 -7.73 17.21
C LEU A 56 -3.28 -7.05 16.70
N ILE A 57 -2.72 -7.51 15.58
CA ILE A 57 -1.51 -6.90 15.00
C ILE A 57 -1.73 -5.44 14.59
N PRO A 58 -2.71 -5.09 13.73
CA PRO A 58 -2.92 -3.70 13.38
C PRO A 58 -3.28 -2.84 14.60
N ARG A 59 -4.05 -3.37 15.56
CA ARG A 59 -4.39 -2.65 16.80
C ARG A 59 -3.18 -2.41 17.70
N PHE A 60 -2.29 -3.40 17.81
CA PHE A 60 -1.02 -3.29 18.53
C PHE A 60 -0.17 -2.19 17.90
N LEU A 61 -0.03 -2.20 16.57
CA LEU A 61 0.76 -1.21 15.85
C LEU A 61 0.16 0.19 15.98
N GLU A 62 -1.17 0.33 15.89
CA GLU A 62 -1.88 1.59 16.12
C GLU A 62 -1.67 2.14 17.53
N ASP A 63 -1.85 1.30 18.56
CA ASP A 63 -1.66 1.71 19.96
C ASP A 63 -0.20 2.04 20.27
N ALA A 64 0.74 1.26 19.71
CA ALA A 64 2.18 1.47 19.82
C ALA A 64 2.59 2.87 19.36
N VAL A 65 1.97 3.38 18.30
CA VAL A 65 2.24 4.72 17.78
C VAL A 65 1.25 5.78 18.30
N GLY A 66 0.29 5.41 19.13
CA GLY A 66 -0.68 6.34 19.72
C GLY A 66 -1.76 6.80 18.74
N LEU A 67 -2.02 6.03 17.68
CA LEU A 67 -3.23 6.21 16.88
C LEU A 67 -4.45 5.83 17.72
N ALA A 68 -5.53 6.57 17.53
CA ALA A 68 -6.82 6.27 18.14
C ALA A 68 -7.74 5.68 17.07
N ALA A 69 -8.57 4.72 17.46
CA ALA A 69 -9.64 4.24 16.60
C ALA A 69 -10.53 5.44 16.22
N PRO A 70 -10.76 5.69 14.92
CA PRO A 70 -11.58 6.82 14.50
C PRO A 70 -13.02 6.63 14.98
N THR A 71 -13.65 7.71 15.46
CA THR A 71 -15.06 7.68 15.92
C THR A 71 -16.05 7.59 14.76
N GLN A 72 -15.62 7.97 13.57
CA GLN A 72 -16.39 7.92 12.33
C GLN A 72 -15.45 7.53 11.18
N THR A 73 -15.98 6.86 10.16
CA THR A 73 -15.20 6.49 8.99
C THR A 73 -14.65 7.75 8.32
N PRO A 74 -13.32 7.91 8.20
CA PRO A 74 -12.73 9.08 7.53
C PRO A 74 -13.15 9.16 6.07
N VAL A 75 -13.24 10.39 5.56
CA VAL A 75 -13.51 10.65 4.14
C VAL A 75 -12.44 9.97 3.28
N SER A 76 -12.88 9.29 2.21
CA SER A 76 -11.98 8.69 1.23
C SER A 76 -11.13 9.78 0.56
N THR A 77 -9.83 9.75 0.82
CA THR A 77 -8.82 10.48 0.04
C THR A 77 -8.33 9.63 -1.12
N PRO A 78 -7.70 10.21 -2.16
CA PRO A 78 -7.10 9.43 -3.24
C PRO A 78 -6.13 8.36 -2.75
N LYS A 79 -5.27 8.68 -1.76
CA LYS A 79 -4.37 7.73 -1.11
C LYS A 79 -5.10 6.59 -0.41
N SER A 80 -6.12 6.90 0.40
CA SER A 80 -6.91 5.85 1.06
C SER A 80 -7.67 4.99 0.06
N LEU A 81 -8.10 5.56 -1.07
CA LEU A 81 -8.81 4.87 -2.13
C LEU A 81 -7.88 3.91 -2.87
N ALA A 82 -6.64 4.30 -3.18
CA ALA A 82 -5.64 3.42 -3.77
C ALA A 82 -5.46 2.13 -2.95
N PHE A 83 -5.26 2.25 -1.63
CA PHE A 83 -5.13 1.08 -0.76
C PHE A 83 -6.42 0.27 -0.61
N ARG A 84 -7.59 0.92 -0.59
CA ARG A 84 -8.87 0.20 -0.57
C ARG A 84 -9.12 -0.58 -1.86
N VAL A 85 -8.73 -0.04 -3.01
CA VAL A 85 -8.80 -0.74 -4.30
C VAL A 85 -7.85 -1.93 -4.31
N ILE A 86 -6.57 -1.74 -3.92
CA ILE A 86 -5.60 -2.84 -3.79
C ILE A 86 -6.16 -3.95 -2.89
N TYR A 87 -6.70 -3.59 -1.72
CA TYR A 87 -7.32 -4.56 -0.81
C TYR A 87 -8.46 -5.35 -1.45
N GLN A 88 -9.38 -4.68 -2.16
CA GLN A 88 -10.48 -5.37 -2.84
C GLN A 88 -10.00 -6.28 -3.98
N LEU A 89 -8.99 -5.86 -4.76
CA LEU A 89 -8.41 -6.70 -5.80
C LEU A 89 -7.81 -7.98 -5.21
N LEU A 90 -7.10 -7.88 -4.09
CA LEU A 90 -6.58 -9.04 -3.36
C LEU A 90 -7.69 -9.92 -2.75
N LEU A 91 -8.85 -9.35 -2.40
CA LEU A 91 -10.00 -10.15 -1.96
C LEU A 91 -10.62 -10.94 -3.11
N PHE A 92 -10.66 -10.39 -4.33
CA PHE A 92 -11.16 -11.13 -5.49
C PHE A 92 -10.29 -12.37 -5.78
N ALA A 93 -8.98 -12.25 -5.56
CA ALA A 93 -8.03 -13.36 -5.69
C ALA A 93 -8.38 -14.60 -4.88
N LEU A 94 -9.06 -14.44 -3.73
CA LEU A 94 -9.48 -15.58 -2.89
C LEU A 94 -10.43 -16.55 -3.60
N ASN A 95 -11.06 -16.10 -4.68
CA ASN A 95 -12.02 -16.89 -5.47
C ASN A 95 -11.54 -17.13 -6.90
N GLU A 96 -10.26 -16.90 -7.19
CA GLU A 96 -9.67 -17.11 -8.52
C GLU A 96 -8.56 -18.17 -8.45
N GLU A 97 -8.35 -18.89 -9.56
CA GLU A 97 -7.24 -19.84 -9.69
C GLU A 97 -5.89 -19.11 -9.91
N ALA A 98 -5.93 -17.98 -10.61
CA ALA A 98 -4.74 -17.18 -10.89
C ALA A 98 -4.19 -16.53 -9.62
N GLU A 99 -2.86 -16.49 -9.52
CA GLU A 99 -2.18 -15.89 -8.38
C GLU A 99 -2.14 -14.37 -8.56
N TRP A 100 -2.97 -13.66 -7.79
CA TRP A 100 -2.88 -12.21 -7.70
C TRP A 100 -1.96 -11.77 -6.57
N ASP A 101 -1.18 -10.73 -6.81
CA ASP A 101 -0.28 -10.14 -5.83
C ASP A 101 -0.23 -8.61 -5.99
N ALA A 102 0.15 -7.91 -4.93
CA ALA A 102 0.36 -6.47 -4.93
C ALA A 102 1.72 -6.15 -4.31
N ARG A 103 2.65 -5.61 -5.11
CA ARG A 103 4.02 -5.34 -4.66
C ARG A 103 4.35 -3.87 -4.79
N ASN A 104 4.98 -3.30 -3.77
CA ASN A 104 5.54 -1.97 -3.89
C ASN A 104 6.61 -1.96 -4.99
N ALA A 105 6.59 -0.94 -5.85
CA ALA A 105 7.39 -0.92 -7.07
C ALA A 105 8.87 -0.59 -6.83
N GLN A 106 9.26 -0.26 -5.59
CA GLN A 106 10.65 -0.17 -5.19
C GLN A 106 11.07 -1.40 -4.37
N LEU A 107 12.08 -2.12 -4.87
CA LEU A 107 12.91 -3.01 -4.05
C LEU A 107 13.87 -2.12 -3.25
N ASP A 108 13.70 -2.07 -1.93
CA ASP A 108 14.65 -1.40 -1.03
C ASP A 108 16.00 -2.14 -1.05
N SER A 109 17.03 -1.51 -1.64
CA SER A 109 18.39 -2.02 -1.80
C SER A 109 19.25 -1.87 -0.54
N SER A 110 18.66 -2.08 0.64
CA SER A 110 19.41 -2.05 1.92
C SER A 110 20.33 -3.27 2.14
N GLY A 111 20.52 -4.13 1.14
CA GLY A 111 21.57 -5.14 1.09
C GLY A 111 22.44 -4.92 -0.14
N MET A 112 23.77 -4.91 0.04
CA MET A 112 24.81 -4.71 -0.99
C MET A 112 24.84 -5.76 -2.12
N MET A 113 23.73 -6.39 -2.52
CA MET A 113 23.66 -7.29 -3.66
C MET A 113 22.27 -7.26 -4.31
N SER A 114 22.29 -6.93 -5.60
CA SER A 114 21.26 -7.02 -6.66
C SER A 114 20.35 -5.81 -6.90
N ASP A 115 20.87 -4.92 -7.75
CA ASP A 115 20.24 -3.78 -8.43
C ASP A 115 19.20 -4.18 -9.49
N ASN A 116 18.43 -5.25 -9.29
CA ASN A 116 17.40 -5.61 -10.26
C ASN A 116 16.11 -4.85 -9.91
N GLU A 117 16.00 -3.63 -10.43
CA GLU A 117 14.72 -2.92 -10.51
C GLU A 117 13.66 -3.88 -11.07
N LEU A 118 12.48 -3.92 -10.43
CA LEU A 118 11.36 -4.69 -10.99
C LEU A 118 10.95 -3.99 -12.30
N PRO A 119 10.84 -4.71 -13.42
CA PRO A 119 10.53 -4.15 -14.73
C PRO A 119 9.05 -3.74 -14.87
N TYR A 120 8.41 -3.34 -13.76
CA TYR A 120 7.00 -2.95 -13.74
C TYR A 120 6.73 -1.73 -14.61
N PHE A 121 7.71 -0.83 -14.69
CA PHE A 121 7.57 0.42 -15.42
C PHE A 121 7.85 0.26 -16.92
N ASP A 122 8.56 -0.79 -17.36
CA ASP A 122 9.13 -0.92 -18.71
C ASP A 122 8.09 -0.83 -19.84
N ASN A 123 6.81 -1.08 -19.55
CA ASN A 123 5.71 -1.01 -20.52
C ASN A 123 4.57 -0.08 -20.09
N ILE A 124 4.79 0.80 -19.12
CA ILE A 124 3.77 1.70 -18.58
C ILE A 124 4.29 3.15 -18.67
N GLU A 125 4.20 3.72 -19.87
CA GLU A 125 4.72 5.06 -20.20
C GLU A 125 4.20 6.14 -19.25
N SER A 126 2.90 6.12 -18.93
CA SER A 126 2.31 7.11 -18.02
C SER A 126 2.88 7.05 -16.60
N ALA A 127 3.34 5.89 -16.13
CA ALA A 127 4.00 5.75 -14.83
C ALA A 127 5.47 6.19 -14.89
N GLN A 128 6.18 5.88 -15.98
CA GLN A 128 7.53 6.39 -16.22
C GLN A 128 7.50 7.92 -16.26
N ASP A 129 6.54 8.49 -16.96
CA ASP A 129 6.33 9.92 -17.05
C ASP A 129 6.05 10.56 -15.69
N ALA A 130 5.21 9.93 -14.86
CA ALA A 130 4.96 10.40 -13.50
C ALA A 130 6.25 10.43 -12.66
N LEU A 131 7.07 9.38 -12.74
CA LEU A 131 8.38 9.34 -12.08
C LEU A 131 9.35 10.43 -12.57
N HIS A 132 9.41 10.67 -13.88
CA HIS A 132 10.33 11.66 -14.47
C HIS A 132 9.88 13.10 -14.23
N ARG A 133 8.57 13.35 -14.21
CA ARG A 133 8.00 14.71 -14.14
C ARG A 133 7.70 15.17 -12.72
N GLY A 134 7.47 14.26 -11.79
CA GLY A 134 6.54 14.53 -10.71
C GLY A 134 7.16 14.85 -9.35
N THR A 135 6.69 15.96 -8.79
CA THR A 135 6.37 16.05 -7.37
C THR A 135 4.92 15.61 -7.16
N THR A 136 4.65 14.93 -6.05
CA THR A 136 3.31 14.57 -5.55
C THR A 136 2.45 15.81 -5.31
N VAL A 137 1.15 15.63 -5.06
CA VAL A 137 0.23 16.71 -4.65
C VAL A 137 0.72 17.47 -3.40
N SER A 138 1.50 16.83 -2.53
CA SER A 138 2.13 17.45 -1.35
C SER A 138 3.46 18.15 -1.65
N GLY A 139 3.91 18.19 -2.91
CA GLY A 139 5.16 18.82 -3.32
C GLY A 139 6.42 17.98 -3.09
N GLN A 140 6.29 16.74 -2.60
CA GLN A 140 7.40 15.80 -2.42
C GLN A 140 7.76 15.13 -3.75
N ALA A 141 9.03 14.92 -4.06
CA ALA A 141 9.42 14.17 -5.26
C ALA A 141 8.73 12.80 -5.28
N ILE A 142 8.08 12.46 -6.41
CA ILE A 142 7.47 11.16 -6.59
C ILE A 142 8.58 10.12 -6.58
N SER A 143 8.41 9.09 -5.75
CA SER A 143 9.35 7.99 -5.65
C SER A 143 8.73 6.71 -6.19
N ARG A 144 9.55 5.72 -6.56
CA ARG A 144 9.03 4.38 -6.88
C ARG A 144 8.30 3.76 -5.68
N TYR A 145 8.58 4.20 -4.45
CA TYR A 145 7.81 3.85 -3.24
C TYR A 145 6.33 4.25 -3.32
N ASP A 146 5.98 5.24 -4.15
CA ASP A 146 4.60 5.68 -4.34
C ASP A 146 3.80 4.76 -5.26
N PHE A 147 4.41 3.75 -5.87
CA PHE A 147 3.72 2.86 -6.81
C PHE A 147 3.58 1.45 -6.25
N TRP A 148 2.46 0.83 -6.56
CA TRP A 148 2.15 -0.56 -6.28
C TRP A 148 1.85 -1.28 -7.59
N GLY A 149 2.69 -2.24 -7.96
CA GLY A 149 2.42 -3.14 -9.07
C GLY A 149 1.30 -4.10 -8.69
N MET A 150 0.29 -4.19 -9.54
CA MET A 150 -0.73 -5.22 -9.48
C MET A 150 -0.32 -6.37 -10.39
N LEU A 151 -0.09 -7.54 -9.80
CA LEU A 151 0.43 -8.71 -10.50
C LEU A 151 -0.64 -9.78 -10.62
N ARG A 152 -0.58 -10.52 -11.72
CA ARG A 152 -1.31 -11.76 -11.94
C ARG A 152 -0.37 -12.80 -12.56
N ASP A 153 -0.24 -13.94 -11.91
CA ASP A 153 0.69 -15.02 -12.28
C ASP A 153 2.13 -14.51 -12.51
N GLY A 154 2.56 -13.58 -11.63
CA GLY A 154 3.87 -12.94 -11.69
C GLY A 154 4.02 -11.82 -12.73
N ARG A 155 3.04 -11.58 -13.61
CA ARG A 155 3.04 -10.50 -14.60
C ARG A 155 2.42 -9.23 -14.02
N CYS A 156 3.10 -8.10 -14.13
CA CYS A 156 2.53 -6.79 -13.80
C CYS A 156 1.48 -6.37 -14.84
N LEU A 157 0.25 -6.13 -14.39
CA LEU A 157 -0.89 -5.70 -15.22
C LEU A 157 -1.03 -4.17 -15.25
N GLY A 158 -0.66 -3.51 -14.15
CA GLY A 158 -0.74 -2.06 -14.00
C GLY A 158 -0.08 -1.59 -12.72
N LEU A 159 0.09 -0.28 -12.59
CA LEU A 159 0.65 0.36 -11.41
C LEU A 159 -0.40 1.28 -10.77
N ILE A 160 -0.65 1.10 -9.49
CA ILE A 160 -1.48 2.01 -8.68
C ILE A 160 -0.54 2.93 -7.90
N GLN A 161 -0.62 4.22 -8.17
CA GLN A 161 0.12 5.23 -7.43
C GLN A 161 -0.64 5.65 -6.15
N THR A 162 0.09 5.98 -5.08
CA THR A 162 -0.44 6.42 -3.78
C THR A 162 -1.23 7.73 -3.86
N ASP A 163 -1.16 8.46 -4.97
CA ASP A 163 -1.99 9.64 -5.21
C ASP A 163 -3.38 9.30 -5.78
N GLY A 164 -3.69 8.01 -5.94
CA GLY A 164 -4.97 7.55 -6.46
C GLY A 164 -5.04 7.51 -7.99
N THR A 165 -3.90 7.37 -8.68
CA THR A 165 -3.84 7.17 -10.13
C THR A 165 -3.56 5.71 -10.48
N LEU A 166 -4.29 5.16 -11.44
CA LEU A 166 -3.99 3.88 -12.08
C LEU A 166 -3.27 4.12 -13.41
N HIS A 167 -2.15 3.45 -13.59
CA HIS A 167 -1.36 3.46 -14.82
C HIS A 167 -1.41 2.09 -15.48
N LEU A 168 -1.73 2.06 -16.77
CA LEU A 168 -1.90 0.85 -17.57
C LEU A 168 -1.03 0.92 -18.84
N PRO A 169 -0.57 -0.22 -19.36
CA PRO A 169 0.17 -0.26 -20.63
C PRO A 169 -0.66 0.29 -21.80
N GLY A 170 -0.15 1.30 -22.52
CA GLY A 170 -0.81 1.83 -23.72
C GLY A 170 -2.09 2.64 -23.47
N HIS A 171 -2.38 3.03 -22.22
CA HIS A 171 -3.55 3.83 -21.88
C HIS A 171 -3.16 5.11 -21.12
N ASP A 172 -4.03 6.12 -21.23
CA ASP A 172 -3.96 7.31 -20.38
C ASP A 172 -4.14 6.94 -18.90
N PRO A 173 -3.46 7.66 -17.97
CA PRO A 173 -3.62 7.43 -16.54
C PRO A 173 -5.06 7.67 -16.09
N VAL A 174 -5.58 6.77 -15.27
CA VAL A 174 -6.97 6.77 -14.79
C VAL A 174 -7.03 7.24 -13.34
N PRO A 175 -7.63 8.40 -13.04
CA PRO A 175 -7.82 8.84 -11.66
C PRO A 175 -8.88 7.97 -10.97
N LEU A 176 -8.48 7.20 -9.96
CA LEU A 176 -9.37 6.31 -9.20
C LEU A 176 -10.53 7.07 -8.57
N MET A 177 -10.30 8.32 -8.15
CA MET A 177 -11.35 9.17 -7.56
C MET A 177 -12.47 9.48 -8.56
N SER A 178 -12.16 9.59 -9.86
CA SER A 178 -13.17 9.79 -10.91
C SER A 178 -14.06 8.57 -11.05
N VAL A 179 -13.45 7.37 -11.10
CA VAL A 179 -14.16 6.08 -11.13
C VAL A 179 -15.02 5.89 -9.89
N TYR A 180 -14.46 6.18 -8.71
CA TYR A 180 -15.16 6.09 -7.44
C TYR A 180 -16.38 7.01 -7.35
N ASN A 181 -16.26 8.26 -7.84
CA ASN A 181 -17.40 9.17 -7.87
C ASN A 181 -18.46 8.73 -8.89
N ALA A 182 -18.06 8.22 -10.05
CA ALA A 182 -18.99 7.67 -11.05
C ALA A 182 -19.78 6.48 -10.49
N ASN A 183 -19.11 5.64 -9.70
CA ASN A 183 -19.70 4.51 -8.97
C ASN A 183 -20.37 4.90 -7.64
N LYS A 184 -20.83 6.14 -7.51
CA LYS A 184 -21.58 6.64 -6.34
C LYS A 184 -20.84 6.45 -5.01
N ARG A 185 -19.51 6.49 -5.04
CA ARG A 185 -18.63 6.31 -3.89
C ARG A 185 -18.75 4.91 -3.24
N ASP A 186 -19.10 3.90 -4.03
CA ASP A 186 -19.08 2.51 -3.62
C ASP A 186 -17.77 1.83 -4.06
N ILE A 187 -17.08 1.21 -3.10
CA ILE A 187 -15.77 0.61 -3.32
C ILE A 187 -15.84 -0.67 -4.14
N LEU A 188 -16.92 -1.45 -4.03
CA LEU A 188 -17.05 -2.72 -4.73
C LEU A 188 -17.14 -2.55 -6.26
N PRO A 189 -18.12 -1.79 -6.81
CA PRO A 189 -18.18 -1.54 -8.25
C PRO A 189 -16.95 -0.78 -8.76
N THR A 190 -16.37 0.11 -7.95
CA THR A 190 -15.09 0.77 -8.28
C THR A 190 -13.99 -0.28 -8.48
N ALA A 191 -13.79 -1.19 -7.53
CA ALA A 191 -12.77 -2.21 -7.63
C ALA A 191 -13.02 -3.20 -8.78
N MET A 192 -14.28 -3.50 -9.08
CA MET A 192 -14.65 -4.32 -10.25
C MET A 192 -14.26 -3.63 -11.56
N GLU A 193 -14.58 -2.35 -11.72
CA GLU A 193 -14.20 -1.59 -12.93
C GLU A 193 -12.67 -1.49 -13.07
N ILE A 194 -11.94 -1.27 -11.97
CA ILE A 194 -10.47 -1.28 -11.98
C ILE A 194 -9.92 -2.66 -12.35
N ARG A 195 -10.53 -3.74 -11.86
CA ARG A 195 -10.15 -5.11 -12.23
C ARG A 195 -10.35 -5.36 -13.73
N ASP A 196 -11.48 -4.91 -14.28
CA ASP A 196 -11.78 -5.05 -15.70
C ASP A 196 -10.75 -4.28 -16.54
N LEU A 197 -10.38 -3.06 -16.13
CA LEU A 197 -9.32 -2.28 -16.77
C LEU A 197 -7.94 -2.97 -16.70
N LEU A 198 -7.61 -3.63 -15.58
CA LEU A 198 -6.34 -4.37 -15.43
C LEU A 198 -6.28 -5.65 -16.29
N THR A 199 -7.43 -6.19 -16.68
CA THR A 199 -7.53 -7.51 -17.34
C THR A 199 -8.04 -7.48 -18.77
N ALA A 200 -8.33 -6.27 -19.29
CA ALA A 200 -8.66 -6.02 -20.69
C ALA A 200 -7.45 -6.26 -21.62
#